data_AF-M4F5L6-F1
#
_entry.id   AF-M4F5L6-F1
#
_cell.length_a   1.000
_cell.length_b   1.000
_cell.length_c   1.000
_cell.angle_alpha   90.00
_cell.angle_beta   90.00
_cell.angle_gamma   90.00
#
_symmetry.space_group_name_H-M   'P 1'
#
loop_
_entity.id
_entity.type
_entity.pdbx_description
1 polymer ?
#
loop_
_entity_poly.entity_id
_entity_poly.type
_entity_poly.pdbx_seq_one_letter_code
_entity_poly.pdbx_strand_id
1 'polypeptide(L)'
;MDYFPILELPEEIQALVVERVAGNSFTDLYGLRASWKTMKALAERSRVNHFYDVLSVPRRLNMPPDLFKTCFAERNPSTLYMKGVQFFFTFNLQEEGLAFTKLAGDEGYEHVVYTYAMTRKIFWGDEEYFARFTRESVDRIGKLV
;
A
#
# COMPACT_ATOMS: atom_id res chain seq x y z
N MET A 1 -29.38 7.45 15.79
CA MET A 1 -28.39 7.36 14.71
C MET A 1 -29.09 6.71 13.56
N ASP A 2 -29.26 7.43 12.47
CA ASP A 2 -29.76 6.83 11.24
C ASP A 2 -28.63 5.98 10.65
N TYR A 3 -28.86 4.67 10.53
CA TYR A 3 -27.94 3.79 9.84
C TYR A 3 -28.07 4.06 8.35
N PHE A 4 -27.00 4.54 7.72
CA PHE A 4 -26.89 4.62 6.26
C PHE A 4 -26.35 3.29 5.74
N PRO A 5 -27.18 2.42 5.14
CA PRO A 5 -26.71 1.13 4.67
C PRO A 5 -25.80 1.33 3.46
N ILE A 6 -24.61 0.74 3.49
CA ILE A 6 -23.65 0.81 2.38
C ILE A 6 -24.27 0.38 1.04
N LEU A 7 -25.23 -0.55 1.09
CA LEU A 7 -25.93 -1.08 -0.07
C LEU A 7 -26.88 -0.07 -0.74
N GLU A 8 -27.28 0.99 -0.04
CA GLU A 8 -28.12 2.05 -0.58
C GLU A 8 -27.30 3.13 -1.31
N LEU A 9 -25.98 3.11 -1.17
CA LEU A 9 -25.10 4.04 -1.85
C LEU A 9 -24.93 3.66 -3.34
N PRO A 10 -24.64 4.61 -4.23
CA PRO A 10 -24.20 4.31 -5.58
C PRO A 10 -23.02 3.35 -5.60
N GLU A 11 -22.98 2.48 -6.61
CA GLU A 11 -21.97 1.43 -6.73
C GLU A 11 -20.54 1.98 -6.75
N GLU A 12 -20.34 3.17 -7.32
CA GLU A 12 -19.06 3.87 -7.35
C GLU A 12 -18.57 4.19 -5.93
N ILE A 13 -19.48 4.62 -5.04
CA ILE A 13 -19.15 4.92 -3.65
C ILE A 13 -18.89 3.61 -2.90
N GLN A 14 -19.68 2.57 -3.13
CA GLN A 14 -19.43 1.25 -2.56
C GLN A 14 -18.03 0.73 -2.95
N ALA A 15 -17.66 0.85 -4.23
CA ALA A 15 -16.35 0.44 -4.73
C ALA A 15 -15.22 1.22 -4.05
N LEU A 16 -15.36 2.55 -3.91
CA LEU A 16 -14.38 3.38 -3.20
C LEU A 16 -14.22 2.96 -1.73
N VAL A 17 -15.31 2.61 -1.05
CA VAL A 17 -15.23 2.10 0.34
C VAL A 17 -14.46 0.79 0.38
N VAL A 18 -14.72 -0.14 -0.54
CA VAL A 18 -14.00 -1.42 -0.62
C VAL A 18 -12.50 -1.21 -0.91
N GLU A 19 -12.16 -0.31 -1.84
CA GLU A 19 -10.78 0.07 -2.14
C GLU A 19 -10.08 0.64 -0.90
N ARG A 20 -10.76 1.51 -0.14
CA ARG A 20 -10.23 2.05 1.12
C ARG A 20 -10.05 0.98 2.18
N VAL A 21 -11.00 0.05 2.32
CA VAL A 21 -10.87 -1.06 3.28
C VAL A 21 -9.68 -1.95 2.92
N ALA A 22 -9.46 -2.22 1.63
CA ALA A 22 -8.32 -3.01 1.17
C ALA A 22 -6.96 -2.41 1.56
N GLY A 23 -6.84 -1.08 1.56
CA GLY A 23 -5.63 -0.39 1.98
C GLY A 23 -5.44 -0.24 3.49
N ASN A 24 -6.48 -0.52 4.30
CA ASN A 24 -6.43 -0.29 5.75
C ASN A 24 -6.51 -1.57 6.58
N SER A 25 -7.25 -2.59 6.12
CA SER A 25 -7.55 -3.75 6.96
C SER A 25 -7.77 -5.01 6.14
N PHE A 26 -6.81 -5.93 6.25
CA PHE A 26 -6.93 -7.30 5.75
C PHE A 26 -8.21 -7.98 6.26
N THR A 27 -8.45 -7.90 7.56
CA THR A 27 -9.57 -8.59 8.21
C THR A 27 -10.91 -8.07 7.70
N ASP A 28 -11.06 -6.75 7.59
CA ASP A 28 -12.33 -6.16 7.16
C ASP A 28 -12.59 -6.40 5.67
N LEU A 29 -11.55 -6.43 4.82
CA LEU A 29 -11.72 -6.77 3.42
C LEU A 29 -12.23 -8.21 3.24
N TYR A 30 -11.68 -9.16 3.99
CA TYR A 30 -12.15 -10.54 3.96
C TYR A 30 -13.55 -10.69 4.59
N GLY A 31 -13.85 -9.91 5.63
CA GLY A 31 -15.21 -9.80 6.18
C GLY A 31 -16.22 -9.30 5.14
N LEU A 32 -15.88 -8.24 4.39
CA LEU A 32 -16.70 -7.72 3.30
C LEU A 32 -16.93 -8.77 2.21
N ARG A 33 -15.90 -9.50 1.81
CA ARG A 33 -16.02 -10.60 0.83
C ARG A 33 -16.98 -11.70 1.28
N ALA A 34 -17.03 -11.99 2.58
CA ALA A 34 -17.90 -13.02 3.14
C ALA A 34 -19.34 -12.56 3.40
N SER A 35 -19.57 -11.24 3.46
CA SER A 35 -20.86 -10.65 3.87
C SER A 35 -21.94 -10.71 2.78
N TRP A 36 -21.69 -10.15 1.60
CA TRP A 36 -22.67 -10.02 0.51
C TRP A 36 -22.07 -10.29 -0.86
N LYS A 37 -22.90 -10.79 -1.80
CA LYS A 37 -22.47 -11.07 -3.19
C LYS A 37 -21.97 -9.83 -3.92
N THR A 38 -22.61 -8.68 -3.70
CA THR A 38 -22.20 -7.38 -4.27
C THR A 38 -20.84 -6.95 -3.73
N MET A 39 -20.65 -7.00 -2.40
CA MET A 39 -19.35 -6.69 -1.78
C MET A 39 -18.24 -7.62 -2.26
N LYS A 40 -18.53 -8.92 -2.40
CA LYS A 40 -17.58 -9.87 -2.98
C LYS A 40 -17.17 -9.46 -4.40
N ALA A 41 -18.13 -9.16 -5.27
CA ALA A 41 -17.84 -8.75 -6.65
C ALA A 41 -17.01 -7.44 -6.70
N LEU A 42 -17.30 -6.48 -5.83
CA LEU A 42 -16.51 -5.25 -5.71
C LEU A 42 -15.09 -5.53 -5.21
N ALA A 43 -14.94 -6.40 -4.20
CA ALA A 43 -13.66 -6.77 -3.61
C ALA A 43 -12.77 -7.66 -4.49
N GLU A 44 -13.32 -8.18 -5.58
CA GLU A 44 -12.61 -8.97 -6.60
C GLU A 44 -12.22 -8.12 -7.83
N ARG A 45 -12.58 -6.82 -7.87
CA ARG A 45 -12.13 -5.92 -8.93
C ARG A 45 -10.62 -5.75 -8.91
N SER A 46 -10.02 -5.67 -10.10
CA SER A 46 -8.57 -5.50 -10.25
C SER A 46 -8.04 -4.27 -9.49
N ARG A 47 -8.79 -3.16 -9.52
CA ARG A 47 -8.47 -1.91 -8.82
C ARG A 47 -8.30 -2.09 -7.31
N VAL A 48 -8.97 -3.07 -6.68
CA VAL A 48 -8.78 -3.36 -5.25
C VAL A 48 -7.36 -3.86 -4.99
N ASN A 49 -6.76 -4.60 -5.92
CA ASN A 49 -5.37 -5.04 -5.81
C ASN A 49 -4.39 -3.87 -5.84
N HIS A 50 -4.71 -2.76 -6.52
CA HIS A 50 -3.88 -1.55 -6.48
C HIS A 50 -3.83 -0.93 -5.07
N PHE A 51 -4.94 -0.93 -4.34
CA PHE A 51 -5.02 -0.34 -3.00
C PHE A 51 -4.69 -1.31 -1.86
N TYR A 52 -4.67 -2.62 -2.11
CA TYR A 52 -4.45 -3.63 -1.09
C TYR A 52 -3.10 -3.46 -0.37
N ASP A 53 -3.10 -3.20 0.94
CA ASP A 53 -1.84 -3.12 1.67
C ASP A 53 -1.33 -4.54 1.99
N VAL A 54 -0.32 -5.00 1.27
CA VAL A 54 0.25 -6.34 1.48
C VAL A 54 0.96 -6.48 2.82
N LEU A 55 1.36 -5.38 3.45
CA LEU A 55 1.96 -5.40 4.78
C LEU A 55 0.91 -5.62 5.88
N SER A 56 -0.37 -5.38 5.60
CA SER A 56 -1.48 -5.68 6.51
C SER A 56 -1.76 -7.19 6.66
N VAL A 57 -1.21 -8.03 5.77
CA VAL A 57 -1.41 -9.48 5.82
C VAL A 57 -0.75 -10.04 7.08
N PRO A 58 -1.50 -10.76 7.94
CA PRO A 58 -0.94 -11.36 9.13
C PRO A 58 0.27 -12.23 8.79
N ARG A 59 1.42 -11.96 9.43
CA ARG A 59 2.69 -12.68 9.17
C ARG A 59 2.57 -14.20 9.23
N ARG A 60 1.59 -14.73 9.97
CA ARG A 60 1.32 -16.18 10.10
C ARG A 60 0.71 -16.81 8.86
N LEU A 61 0.08 -16.02 7.98
CA LEU A 61 -0.68 -16.56 6.86
C LEU A 61 0.15 -16.77 5.60
N ASN A 62 1.39 -16.24 5.54
CA ASN A 62 2.20 -16.09 4.33
C ASN A 62 1.44 -15.38 3.20
N MET A 63 2.08 -14.44 2.53
CA MET A 63 1.44 -13.80 1.38
C MET A 63 1.28 -14.83 0.25
N PRO A 64 0.07 -15.07 -0.29
CA PRO A 64 -0.08 -15.96 -1.44
C PRO A 64 0.70 -15.43 -2.65
N PRO A 65 1.52 -16.24 -3.33
CA PRO A 65 2.33 -15.79 -4.46
C PRO A 65 1.51 -15.15 -5.58
N ASP A 66 0.32 -15.69 -5.86
CA ASP A 66 -0.54 -15.17 -6.92
C ASP A 66 -1.18 -13.83 -6.55
N LEU A 67 -1.52 -13.62 -5.28
CA LEU A 67 -2.00 -12.32 -4.81
C LEU A 67 -0.90 -11.26 -4.92
N PHE A 68 0.35 -11.62 -4.62
CA PHE A 68 1.48 -10.70 -4.82
C PHE A 68 1.66 -10.33 -6.30
N LYS A 69 1.58 -11.32 -7.20
CA LYS A 69 1.69 -11.09 -8.65
C LYS A 69 0.58 -10.18 -9.17
N THR A 70 -0.67 -10.39 -8.76
CA THR A 70 -1.80 -9.57 -9.22
C THR A 70 -1.70 -8.15 -8.68
N CYS A 71 -1.35 -7.97 -7.41
CA CYS A 71 -1.11 -6.63 -6.84
C CYS A 71 0.04 -5.92 -7.58
N PHE A 72 1.15 -6.62 -7.83
CA PHE A 72 2.28 -6.04 -8.57
C PHE A 72 1.92 -5.64 -10.01
N ALA A 73 1.10 -6.45 -10.71
CA ALA A 73 0.62 -6.12 -12.05
C ALA A 73 -0.24 -4.84 -12.08
N GLU A 74 -0.98 -4.57 -11.00
CA GLU A 74 -1.80 -3.37 -10.82
C GLU A 74 -0.99 -2.17 -10.25
N ARG A 75 0.35 -2.23 -10.28
CA ARG A 75 1.26 -1.21 -9.71
C ARG A 75 0.95 -0.89 -8.24
N ASN A 76 0.58 -1.92 -7.47
CA ASN A 76 0.28 -1.76 -6.05
C ASN A 76 1.49 -1.16 -5.30
N PRO A 77 1.31 -0.04 -4.58
CA PRO A 77 2.42 0.67 -3.96
C PRO A 77 3.16 -0.16 -2.88
N SER A 78 2.42 -0.96 -2.11
CA SER A 78 3.01 -1.82 -1.06
C SER A 78 3.83 -2.98 -1.64
N THR A 79 3.44 -3.56 -2.78
CA THR A 79 4.26 -4.57 -3.49
C THR A 79 5.49 -3.98 -4.15
N LEU A 80 5.38 -2.77 -4.71
CA LEU A 80 6.52 -2.03 -5.26
C LEU A 80 7.56 -1.78 -4.17
N TYR A 81 7.11 -1.37 -2.98
CA TYR A 81 7.98 -1.22 -1.82
C TYR A 81 8.64 -2.53 -1.41
N MET A 82 7.89 -3.63 -1.27
CA MET A 82 8.47 -4.94 -0.93
C MET A 82 9.51 -5.40 -1.95
N LYS A 83 9.25 -5.21 -3.25
CA LYS A 83 10.22 -5.45 -4.33
C LYS A 83 11.47 -4.58 -4.17
N GLY A 84 11.29 -3.29 -3.86
CA GLY A 84 12.39 -2.36 -3.60
C GLY A 84 13.29 -2.83 -2.45
N VAL A 85 12.69 -3.17 -1.31
CA VAL A 85 13.40 -3.70 -0.14
C VAL A 85 14.15 -5.01 -0.49
N GLN A 86 13.51 -5.93 -1.20
CA GLN A 86 14.13 -7.19 -1.60
C GLN A 86 15.33 -6.97 -2.53
N PHE A 87 15.18 -6.15 -3.57
CA PHE A 87 16.24 -5.86 -4.51
C PHE A 87 17.43 -5.19 -3.80
N PHE A 88 17.14 -4.23 -2.93
CA PHE A 88 18.17 -3.49 -2.20
C PHE A 88 18.92 -4.39 -1.20
N PHE A 89 18.22 -5.05 -0.28
CA PHE A 89 18.84 -5.73 0.86
C PHE A 89 19.14 -7.21 0.62
N THR A 90 18.39 -7.89 -0.25
CA THR A 90 18.56 -9.34 -0.49
C THR A 90 19.43 -9.60 -1.73
N PHE A 91 19.20 -8.86 -2.81
CA PHE A 91 19.91 -9.07 -4.08
C PHE A 91 21.09 -8.12 -4.31
N ASN A 92 21.29 -7.15 -3.40
CA ASN A 92 22.33 -6.12 -3.51
C ASN A 92 22.25 -5.30 -4.82
N LEU A 93 21.05 -5.18 -5.38
CA LEU A 93 20.71 -4.34 -6.54
C LEU A 93 20.20 -3.00 -6.02
N GLN A 94 21.14 -2.17 -5.55
CA GLN A 94 20.83 -0.98 -4.76
C GLN A 94 20.10 0.09 -5.57
N GLU A 95 20.50 0.35 -6.81
CA GLU A 95 19.86 1.36 -7.65
C GLU A 95 18.44 0.96 -8.05
N GLU A 96 18.24 -0.30 -8.45
CA GLU A 96 16.93 -0.84 -8.81
C GLU A 96 16.01 -0.92 -7.59
N GLY A 97 16.53 -1.37 -6.46
CA GLY A 97 15.78 -1.41 -5.20
C GLY A 97 15.33 -0.02 -4.77
N LEU A 98 16.20 0.98 -4.91
CA LEU A 98 15.89 2.38 -4.63
C LEU A 98 14.88 2.95 -5.64
N ALA A 99 14.97 2.60 -6.92
CA ALA A 99 14.03 3.02 -7.95
C ALA A 99 12.61 2.49 -7.69
N PHE A 100 12.47 1.22 -7.32
CA PHE A 100 11.17 0.66 -6.91
C PHE A 100 10.62 1.32 -5.65
N THR A 101 11.49 1.60 -4.69
CA THR A 101 11.13 2.29 -3.44
C THR A 101 10.64 3.72 -3.74
N LYS A 102 11.32 4.46 -4.63
CA LYS A 102 10.87 5.76 -5.11
C LYS A 102 9.51 5.66 -5.78
N LEU A 103 9.34 4.69 -6.68
CA LEU A 103 8.10 4.48 -7.41
C LEU A 103 6.92 4.20 -6.48
N ALA A 104 7.12 3.41 -5.43
CA ALA A 104 6.08 3.18 -4.42
C ALA A 104 5.65 4.47 -3.71
N GLY A 105 6.60 5.37 -3.41
CA GLY A 105 6.30 6.69 -2.86
C GLY A 105 5.58 7.60 -3.86
N ASP A 106 5.98 7.58 -5.13
CA ASP A 106 5.33 8.35 -6.21
C ASP A 106 3.88 7.88 -6.44
N GLU A 107 3.58 6.59 -6.20
CA GLU A 107 2.22 6.02 -6.21
C GLU A 107 1.43 6.29 -4.90
N GLY A 108 2.00 7.05 -3.96
CA GLY A 108 1.32 7.50 -2.75
C GLY A 108 1.47 6.59 -1.53
N TYR A 109 2.43 5.66 -1.51
CA TYR A 109 2.70 4.86 -0.31
C TYR A 109 3.49 5.66 0.73
N GLU A 110 2.77 6.31 1.62
CA GLU A 110 3.33 7.24 2.61
C GLU A 110 4.40 6.58 3.51
N HIS A 111 4.27 5.28 3.82
CA HIS A 111 5.25 4.51 4.59
C HIS A 111 6.65 4.51 3.98
N VAL A 112 6.78 4.70 2.67
CA VAL A 112 8.06 4.59 1.96
C VAL A 112 8.84 5.89 2.00
N VAL A 113 8.17 7.01 2.21
CA VAL A 113 8.78 8.34 2.14
C VAL A 113 9.93 8.46 3.14
N TYR A 114 9.72 8.00 4.38
CA TYR A 114 10.75 7.94 5.41
C TYR A 114 11.88 6.96 5.04
N THR A 115 11.51 5.73 4.68
CA THR A 115 12.49 4.67 4.37
C THR A 115 13.39 5.04 3.20
N TYR A 116 12.82 5.64 2.15
CA TYR A 116 13.55 6.12 0.98
C TYR A 116 14.54 7.21 1.38
N ALA A 117 14.09 8.22 2.12
CA ALA A 117 14.92 9.32 2.57
C ALA A 117 16.09 8.81 3.44
N MET A 118 15.81 7.96 4.43
CA MET A 118 16.85 7.41 5.31
C MET A 118 17.84 6.54 4.54
N THR A 119 17.38 5.74 3.58
CA THR A 119 18.25 4.96 2.70
C THR A 119 19.17 5.88 1.89
N ARG A 120 18.64 6.95 1.27
CA ARG A 120 19.43 7.96 0.56
C ARG A 120 20.51 8.58 1.45
N LYS A 121 20.16 8.95 2.69
CA LYS A 121 21.11 9.55 3.64
C LYS A 121 22.23 8.60 4.02
N ILE A 122 21.89 7.37 4.40
CA ILE A 122 22.84 6.41 4.94
C ILE A 122 23.84 5.96 3.87
N PHE A 123 23.37 5.74 2.64
CA PHE A 123 24.18 5.14 1.59
C PHE A 123 24.83 6.16 0.64
N TRP A 124 24.27 7.38 0.52
CA TRP A 124 24.77 8.41 -0.40
C TRP A 124 25.01 9.79 0.23
N GLY A 125 24.74 9.98 1.52
CA GLY A 125 24.96 11.27 2.20
C GLY A 125 24.06 12.41 1.70
N ASP A 126 22.91 12.08 1.10
CA ASP A 126 22.02 13.06 0.47
C ASP A 126 21.13 13.78 1.52
N GLU A 127 21.60 14.93 1.99
CA GLU A 127 20.85 15.83 2.88
C GLU A 127 19.81 16.68 2.12
N GLU A 128 20.00 16.88 0.82
CA GLU A 128 19.16 17.76 0.00
C GLU A 128 17.76 17.16 -0.22
N TYR A 129 17.65 15.83 -0.27
CA TYR A 129 16.35 15.15 -0.33
C TYR A 129 15.48 15.44 0.91
N PHE A 130 16.08 15.54 2.11
CA PHE A 130 15.34 15.82 3.34
C PHE A 130 14.80 17.25 3.41
N ALA A 131 15.49 18.20 2.77
CA ALA A 131 15.08 19.60 2.75
C ALA A 131 13.71 19.82 2.08
N ARG A 132 13.21 18.82 1.33
CA ARG A 132 11.91 18.84 0.67
C ARG A 132 10.74 18.53 1.60
N PHE A 133 10.99 17.95 2.78
CA PHE A 133 9.93 17.63 3.72
C PHE A 133 9.53 18.84 4.56
N THR A 134 8.27 19.25 4.42
CA THR A 134 7.66 20.21 5.33
C THR A 134 7.39 19.57 6.69
N ARG A 135 7.27 20.39 7.74
CA ARG A 135 6.88 19.93 9.08
C ARG A 135 5.58 19.12 9.07
N GLU A 136 4.62 19.54 8.25
CA GLU A 136 3.34 18.83 8.04
C GLU A 136 3.51 17.44 7.40
N SER A 137 4.48 17.29 6.49
CA SER A 137 4.79 16.01 5.88
C SER A 137 5.45 15.07 6.90
N VAL A 138 6.34 15.60 7.74
CA VAL A 138 6.95 14.84 8.85
C VAL A 138 5.90 14.43 9.88
N ASP A 139 4.97 15.31 10.26
CA ASP A 139 3.89 15.00 11.21
C ASP A 139 2.95 13.90 10.67
N ARG A 140 2.69 13.85 9.36
CA ARG A 140 1.90 12.76 8.75
C ARG A 140 2.66 11.44 8.78
N ILE A 141 3.93 11.45 8.35
CA ILE A 141 4.79 10.26 8.37
C ILE A 141 4.93 9.72 9.79
N GLY A 142 5.15 10.59 10.78
CA GLY A 142 5.31 10.19 12.18
C GLY A 142 4.06 9.57 12.80
N LYS A 143 2.87 9.78 12.23
CA LYS A 143 1.62 9.10 12.66
C LYS A 143 1.45 7.71 12.05
N LEU A 144 2.28 7.34 11.07
CA LEU A 144 2.27 6.05 10.38
C LEU A 144 3.30 5.04 10.94
N VAL A 145 4.18 5.49 11.84
CA VAL A 145 5.25 4.69 12.46
C VAL A 145 4.85 4.22 13.86
#